data_AF-A0A521NG86-F1
#
_entry.id   AF-A0A521NG86-F1
#
_cell.length_a   1.000
_cell.length_b   1.000
_cell.length_c   1.000
_cell.angle_alpha   90.00
_cell.angle_beta   90.00
_cell.angle_gamma   90.00
#
_symmetry.space_group_name_H-M   'P 1'
#
loop_
_entity.id
_entity.type
_entity.pdbx_description
1 polymer ?
#
loop_
_entity_poly.entity_id
_entity_poly.type
_entity_poly.pdbx_seq_one_letter_code
_entity_poly.pdbx_strand_id
1 'polypeptide(L)'
;MTPLAEKLPTMTDPDLKALRLNAVRLSESGSPTKMATAAELVPLIDDEIAKRAADKTTTAVKKPRAPAKKKVVPATGHQTALPDSKAA
;
A
#
# COMPACT_ATOMS: atom_id res chain seq x y z
N MET A 1 8.29 22.09 -23.08
CA MET A 1 7.04 21.68 -22.42
C MET A 1 7.02 20.17 -22.35
N THR A 2 7.19 19.60 -21.16
CA THR A 2 7.38 18.15 -20.98
C THR A 2 6.06 17.39 -21.09
N PRO A 3 5.89 16.50 -22.08
CA PRO A 3 4.66 15.72 -22.30
C PRO A 3 4.35 14.72 -21.17
N LEU A 4 5.23 14.58 -20.19
CA LEU A 4 5.07 13.64 -19.09
C LEU A 4 4.12 14.17 -17.99
N ALA A 5 4.12 15.48 -17.74
CA ALA A 5 3.23 16.09 -16.75
C ALA A 5 1.74 15.87 -17.10
N GLU A 6 1.41 15.94 -18.39
CA GLU A 6 0.07 15.69 -18.92
C GLU A 6 -0.39 14.23 -18.73
N LYS A 7 0.55 13.30 -18.55
CA LYS A 7 0.27 11.87 -18.39
C LYS A 7 0.11 11.45 -16.92
N LEU A 8 0.54 12.26 -15.95
CA LEU A 8 0.46 11.91 -14.53
C LEU A 8 -0.96 11.51 -14.08
N PRO A 9 -2.05 12.19 -14.51
CA PRO A 9 -3.40 11.81 -14.10
C PRO A 9 -3.86 10.44 -14.61
N THR A 10 -3.27 9.92 -15.70
CA THR A 10 -3.65 8.62 -16.27
C THR A 10 -2.77 7.47 -15.79
N MET A 11 -1.69 7.76 -15.07
CA MET A 11 -0.80 6.75 -14.50
C MET A 11 -1.46 6.03 -13.31
N THR A 12 -1.06 4.78 -13.08
CA THR A 12 -1.49 4.04 -11.89
C THR A 12 -0.69 4.48 -10.66
N ASP A 13 -1.20 4.23 -9.45
CA ASP A 13 -0.48 4.62 -8.23
C ASP A 13 0.89 3.91 -8.06
N PRO A 14 1.04 2.62 -8.41
CA PRO A 14 2.36 1.98 -8.47
C PRO A 14 3.32 2.72 -9.40
N ASP A 15 2.85 3.12 -10.58
CA ASP A 15 3.68 3.82 -11.56
C ASP A 15 4.08 5.21 -11.07
N LEU A 16 3.17 5.95 -10.42
CA LEU A 16 3.49 7.26 -9.82
C LEU A 16 4.54 7.14 -8.72
N LYS A 17 4.48 6.10 -7.88
CA LYS A 17 5.51 5.84 -6.86
C LYS A 17 6.86 5.50 -7.47
N ALA A 18 6.88 4.65 -8.49
CA ALA A 18 8.10 4.30 -9.22
C ALA A 18 8.70 5.52 -9.91
N LEU A 19 7.86 6.34 -10.54
CA LEU A 19 8.27 7.58 -11.21
C LEU A 19 8.87 8.57 -10.21
N ARG A 20 8.26 8.76 -9.04
CA ARG A 20 8.78 9.62 -7.96
C ARG A 20 10.16 9.16 -7.52
N LEU A 21 10.34 7.86 -7.25
CA LEU A 21 11.65 7.32 -6.85
C LEU A 21 12.73 7.56 -7.91
N ASN A 22 12.39 7.34 -9.17
CA ASN A 22 13.32 7.56 -10.28
C ASN A 22 13.64 9.04 -10.49
N ALA A 23 12.65 9.93 -10.35
CA ALA A 23 12.86 11.37 -10.42
C ALA A 23 13.82 11.84 -9.32
N VAL A 24 13.64 11.37 -8.07
CA VAL A 24 14.56 11.70 -6.97
C VAL A 24 15.98 11.23 -7.28
N ARG A 25 16.17 9.95 -7.65
CA ARG A 25 17.49 9.44 -8.03
C ARG A 25 18.13 10.25 -9.16
N LEU A 26 17.33 10.64 -10.14
CA LEU A 26 17.81 11.42 -11.28
C LEU A 26 18.15 12.87 -10.89
N SER A 27 17.46 13.44 -9.91
CA SER A 27 17.79 14.75 -9.34
C SER A 27 19.11 14.74 -8.57
N GLU A 28 19.50 13.59 -8.00
CA GLU A 28 20.73 13.44 -7.22
C GLU A 28 21.95 13.10 -8.07
N SER A 29 21.79 12.25 -9.11
CA SER A 29 22.92 11.68 -9.86
C SER A 29 22.80 11.77 -11.38
N GLY A 30 21.83 12.54 -11.90
CA GLY A 30 21.61 12.71 -13.34
C GLY A 30 22.62 13.65 -14.01
N SER A 31 22.53 13.77 -15.35
CA SER A 31 23.17 14.88 -16.04
C SER A 31 22.47 16.21 -15.68
N PRO A 32 23.14 17.38 -15.81
CA PRO A 32 22.55 18.66 -15.40
C PRO A 32 21.14 18.92 -15.95
N THR A 33 20.91 18.60 -17.22
CA THR A 33 19.57 18.70 -17.85
C THR A 33 18.55 17.77 -17.19
N LYS A 34 18.95 16.52 -16.90
CA LYS A 34 18.08 15.53 -16.28
C LYS A 34 17.75 15.89 -14.82
N MET A 35 18.72 16.45 -14.09
CA MET A 35 18.51 16.96 -12.74
C MET A 35 17.53 18.12 -12.73
N ALA A 36 17.68 19.09 -13.65
CA ALA A 36 16.76 20.21 -13.79
C ALA A 36 15.33 19.74 -14.10
N THR A 37 15.17 18.85 -15.08
CA THR A 37 13.86 18.27 -15.41
C THR A 37 13.28 17.46 -14.24
N ALA A 38 14.10 16.71 -13.51
CA ALA A 38 13.63 15.96 -12.36
C ALA A 38 13.17 16.88 -11.22
N ALA A 39 13.89 17.97 -10.96
CA ALA A 39 13.53 18.96 -9.95
C ALA A 39 12.18 19.63 -10.25
N GLU A 40 11.85 19.83 -11.54
CA GLU A 40 10.53 20.32 -11.98
C GLU A 40 9.43 19.26 -11.83
N LEU A 41 9.75 17.98 -12.06
CA LEU A 41 8.76 16.89 -12.06
C LEU A 41 8.38 16.39 -10.66
N VAL A 42 9.32 16.35 -9.71
CA VAL A 42 9.07 15.85 -8.34
C VAL A 42 7.83 16.52 -7.69
N PRO A 43 7.72 17.86 -7.63
CA PRO A 43 6.54 18.48 -7.00
C PRO A 43 5.23 18.15 -7.72
N LEU A 44 5.23 18.03 -9.06
CA LEU A 44 4.04 17.67 -9.82
C LEU A 44 3.54 16.25 -9.52
N ILE A 45 4.47 15.31 -9.32
CA ILE A 45 4.15 13.92 -8.96
C ILE A 45 3.63 13.85 -7.52
N ASP A 46 4.25 14.58 -6.60
CA ASP A 46 3.84 14.61 -5.19
C ASP A 46 2.43 15.22 -5.04
N ASP A 47 2.11 16.29 -5.77
CA ASP A 47 0.78 16.90 -5.80
C ASP A 47 -0.30 15.92 -6.29
N GLU A 48 -0.02 15.15 -7.34
CA GLU A 48 -0.94 14.15 -7.89
C GLU A 48 -1.16 12.98 -6.91
N ILE A 49 -0.10 12.51 -6.26
CA ILE A 49 -0.21 11.47 -5.21
C ILE A 49 -1.06 12.00 -4.03
N ALA A 50 -0.86 13.25 -3.63
CA ALA A 50 -1.62 13.88 -2.55
C ALA A 50 -3.11 14.03 -2.91
N LYS A 51 -3.43 14.48 -4.12
CA LYS A 51 -4.82 14.55 -4.63
C LYS A 51 -5.52 13.19 -4.55
N ARG A 52 -4.86 12.14 -5.05
CA ARG A 52 -5.41 10.76 -5.00
C ARG A 52 -5.59 10.24 -3.59
N ALA A 53 -4.67 10.56 -2.68
CA ALA A 53 -4.80 10.20 -1.28
C ALA A 53 -6.04 10.86 -0.65
N ALA A 54 -6.25 12.15 -0.94
CA ALA A 54 -7.42 12.90 -0.48
C ALA A 54 -8.74 12.31 -1.02
N ASP A 55 -8.81 11.94 -2.30
CA ASP A 55 -10.00 11.32 -2.92
C ASP A 55 -10.33 9.92 -2.37
N LYS A 56 -9.30 9.15 -1.99
CA LYS A 56 -9.50 7.85 -1.32
C LYS A 56 -10.01 8.00 0.09
N THR A 57 -9.57 9.04 0.80
CA THR A 57 -10.07 9.31 2.16
C THR A 57 -11.52 9.80 2.20
N THR A 58 -12.02 10.44 1.13
CA THR A 58 -13.43 10.87 1.05
C THR A 58 -14.39 9.73 0.73
N THR A 59 -13.93 8.67 0.05
CA THR A 59 -14.74 7.49 -0.28
C THR A 59 -14.72 6.40 0.79
N ALA A 60 -13.73 6.40 1.69
CA ALA A 60 -13.66 5.50 2.84
C ALA A 60 -14.62 5.94 3.97
N VAL A 61 -15.93 5.96 3.69
CA VAL A 61 -16.96 5.93 4.74
C VAL A 61 -16.78 4.62 5.48
N LYS A 62 -16.11 4.69 6.64
CA LYS A 62 -15.84 3.55 7.51
C LYS A 62 -17.17 2.91 7.90
N LYS A 63 -17.52 1.81 7.24
CA LYS A 63 -18.65 0.96 7.65
C LYS A 63 -18.37 0.51 9.09
N PRO A 64 -19.24 0.82 10.06
CA PRO A 64 -19.01 0.44 11.44
C PRO A 64 -18.95 -1.09 11.52
N ARG A 65 -17.82 -1.62 12.02
CA ARG A 65 -17.64 -3.06 12.20
C ARG A 65 -18.51 -3.49 13.38
N ALA A 66 -19.52 -4.32 13.10
CA ALA A 66 -20.38 -4.88 14.13
C ALA A 66 -19.55 -5.70 15.15
N PRO A 67 -19.88 -5.64 16.46
CA PRO A 67 -19.13 -6.35 17.49
C PRO A 67 -19.35 -7.87 17.42
N ALA A 68 -18.32 -8.60 17.87
CA ALA A 68 -18.09 -10.03 17.69
C ALA A 68 -19.13 -10.96 18.33
N LYS A 69 -19.45 -12.08 17.67
CA LYS A 69 -20.13 -13.21 18.33
C LYS A 69 -19.08 -14.10 19.01
N LYS A 70 -19.09 -14.12 20.35
CA LYS A 70 -18.31 -15.05 21.18
C LYS A 70 -18.64 -16.48 20.80
N LYS A 71 -17.63 -17.31 20.53
CA LYS A 71 -17.79 -18.77 20.45
C LYS A 71 -18.08 -19.30 21.85
N VAL A 72 -19.27 -19.84 22.04
CA VAL A 72 -19.59 -20.68 23.20
C VAL A 72 -18.78 -21.96 23.05
N VAL A 73 -17.88 -22.23 24.00
CA VAL A 73 -17.24 -23.54 24.16
C VAL A 73 -18.26 -24.48 24.78
N PRO A 74 -18.61 -25.63 24.14
CA PRO A 74 -19.39 -26.65 24.81
C PRO A 74 -18.54 -27.30 25.90
N ALA A 75 -19.07 -27.32 27.11
CA ALA A 75 -18.50 -28.04 28.23
C ALA A 75 -18.61 -29.56 28.03
N THR A 76 -17.66 -30.26 28.66
CA THR A 76 -17.73 -31.65 29.16
C THR A 76 -17.77 -32.79 28.14
N GLY A 77 -16.57 -33.36 27.90
CA GLY A 77 -16.19 -34.66 28.46
C GLY A 77 -16.55 -35.90 27.64
N HIS A 78 -15.56 -36.74 27.36
CA HIS A 78 -15.59 -38.21 27.54
C HIS A 78 -14.12 -38.67 27.67
N GLN A 79 -13.77 -39.13 28.87
CA GLN A 79 -12.56 -39.93 29.10
C GLN A 79 -12.74 -41.29 28.44
N THR A 80 -11.73 -41.74 27.71
CA THR A 80 -11.49 -43.17 27.54
C THR A 80 -10.00 -43.39 27.39
N ALA A 81 -9.42 -44.08 28.36
CA ALA A 81 -8.03 -44.49 28.41
C ALA A 81 -7.68 -45.42 27.23
N LEU A 82 -6.47 -45.28 26.68
CA LEU A 82 -5.82 -46.35 25.92
C LEU A 82 -4.54 -46.79 26.68
N PRO A 83 -4.32 -48.12 26.84
CA PRO A 83 -3.32 -48.68 27.74
C PRO A 83 -1.90 -48.74 27.17
N ASP A 84 -0.92 -48.70 28.07
CA ASP A 84 0.49 -49.00 27.82
C ASP A 84 0.67 -50.38 27.17
N SER A 85 1.44 -50.43 26.08
CA SER A 85 1.98 -51.68 25.52
C SER A 85 3.31 -51.43 24.80
N LYS A 86 4.37 -51.43 25.62
CA LYS A 86 5.66 -52.13 25.45
C LYS A 86 6.25 -52.21 24.03
N ALA A 87 7.25 -51.37 23.77
CA ALA A 87 8.29 -51.65 22.77
C ALA A 87 9.37 -52.55 23.39
N ALA A 88 9.73 -53.62 22.67
CA ALA A 88 10.94 -54.42 22.84
C ALA A 88 11.60 -54.55 21.47
#